data_AF-A0A6L7XH93-F1
#
_entry.id   AF-A0A6L7XH93-F1
#
_cell.length_a   1.000
_cell.length_b   1.000
_cell.length_c   1.000
_cell.angle_alpha   90.00
_cell.angle_beta   90.00
_cell.angle_gamma   90.00
#
_symmetry.space_group_name_H-M   'P 1'
#
loop_
_entity.id
_entity.type
_entity.pdbx_description
1 polymer ?
#
loop_
_entity_poly.entity_id
_entity_poly.type
_entity_poly.pdbx_seq_one_letter_code
_entity_poly.pdbx_strand_id
1 'polypeptide(L)' 'MATTGIESWAVDLKDIGAIYPFQGTEGLFVLAGVILWLGWHLLQMRAENEEYDGIVSQHGDDASVNEALEGD' A
#
# COMPACT_ATOMS: atom_id res chain seq x y z
N MET A 1 7.39 -39.92 -10.33
CA MET A 1 5.93 -39.70 -10.34
C MET A 1 5.70 -38.22 -10.10
N ALA A 2 5.02 -37.53 -11.01
CA ALA A 2 4.67 -36.12 -10.80
C ALA A 2 3.66 -36.03 -9.64
N THR A 3 3.89 -35.13 -8.68
CA THR A 3 3.03 -34.94 -7.51
C THR A 3 1.71 -34.24 -7.84
N THR A 4 1.56 -33.77 -9.06
CA THR A 4 0.41 -33.00 -9.57
C THR A 4 -0.63 -33.85 -10.30
N GLY A 5 -0.39 -35.16 -10.48
CA GLY A 5 -1.31 -36.05 -11.21
C GLY A 5 -1.38 -35.84 -12.73
N ILE A 6 -0.55 -34.95 -13.29
CA ILE A 6 -0.47 -34.71 -14.73
C ILE A 6 0.54 -35.65 -15.37
N GLU A 7 0.06 -36.52 -16.26
CA GLU A 7 0.89 -37.55 -16.93
C GLU A 7 1.35 -37.17 -18.34
N SER A 8 0.76 -36.14 -18.95
CA SER A 8 1.09 -35.67 -20.31
C SER A 8 0.96 -34.14 -20.40
N TRP A 9 1.82 -33.52 -21.21
CA TRP A 9 1.76 -32.09 -21.53
C TRP A 9 0.78 -31.77 -22.66
N ALA A 10 0.32 -32.79 -23.40
CA ALA A 10 -0.69 -32.67 -24.44
C ALA A 10 -2.11 -32.79 -23.85
N VAL A 11 -2.37 -32.06 -22.76
CA VAL A 11 -3.66 -32.03 -22.04
C VAL A 11 -4.29 -30.64 -22.22
N ASP A 12 -5.61 -30.58 -22.38
CA ASP A 12 -6.32 -29.30 -22.42
C ASP A 12 -6.27 -28.66 -21.02
N LEU A 13 -5.76 -27.43 -20.95
CA LEU A 13 -5.65 -26.66 -19.71
C LEU A 13 -7.01 -26.40 -19.06
N LYS A 14 -8.11 -26.50 -19.80
CA LYS A 14 -9.47 -26.38 -19.26
C LYS A 14 -9.90 -27.59 -18.42
N ASP A 15 -9.35 -28.76 -18.71
CA ASP A 15 -9.66 -30.01 -18.01
C ASP A 15 -8.78 -30.22 -16.77
N ILE A 16 -7.74 -29.39 -16.63
CA ILE A 16 -6.89 -29.36 -15.45
C ILE A 16 -7.59 -28.49 -14.39
N GLY A 17 -7.94 -29.10 -13.26
CA GLY A 17 -8.50 -28.42 -12.10
C GLY A 17 -7.53 -27.42 -11.46
N ALA A 18 -7.81 -26.99 -10.23
CA ALA A 18 -6.96 -25.99 -9.57
C ALA A 18 -5.49 -26.46 -9.47
N ILE A 19 -4.57 -25.69 -10.06
CA ILE A 19 -3.14 -26.01 -10.15
C ILE A 19 -2.38 -25.49 -8.92
N TYR A 20 -2.95 -24.52 -8.21
CA TYR A 20 -2.42 -23.97 -6.97
C TYR A 20 -3.54 -23.58 -5.98
N PRO A 21 -3.22 -23.46 -4.68
CA PRO A 21 -4.19 -23.06 -3.67
C PRO A 21 -4.79 -21.68 -3.94
N PHE A 22 -6.08 -21.51 -3.66
CA PHE A 22 -6.80 -20.23 -3.81
C PHE A 22 -6.92 -19.70 -5.25
N GLN A 23 -6.77 -20.58 -6.25
CA GLN A 23 -7.07 -20.24 -7.64
C GLN A 23 -8.51 -19.71 -7.77
N GLY A 24 -8.69 -18.57 -8.43
CA GLY A 24 -9.96 -17.86 -8.57
C GLY A 24 -10.24 -16.81 -7.49
N THR A 25 -9.44 -16.73 -6.41
CA THR A 25 -9.56 -15.67 -5.40
C THR A 25 -8.56 -14.53 -5.59
N GLU A 26 -7.86 -14.47 -6.72
CA GLU A 26 -6.83 -13.47 -7.00
C GLU A 26 -7.43 -12.06 -6.92
N GLY A 27 -8.62 -11.86 -7.49
CA GLY A 27 -9.32 -10.57 -7.45
C GLY A 27 -9.67 -10.12 -6.04
N LEU A 28 -10.02 -11.05 -5.15
CA LEU A 28 -10.30 -10.74 -3.75
C LEU A 28 -9.03 -10.30 -3.01
N PHE A 29 -7.91 -11.00 -3.22
CA PHE A 29 -6.64 -10.63 -2.61
C PHE A 29 -6.09 -9.31 -3.15
N VAL A 30 -6.25 -9.04 -4.45
CA VAL A 30 -5.91 -7.74 -5.04
C VAL A 30 -6.74 -6.64 -4.39
N LEU A 31 -8.06 -6.82 -4.28
CA LEU A 31 -8.94 -5.85 -3.64
C LEU A 31 -8.55 -5.60 -2.17
N ALA A 32 -8.29 -6.67 -1.41
CA ALA A 32 -7.84 -6.56 -0.02
C ALA A 32 -6.51 -5.80 0.09
N GLY A 33 -5.54 -6.11 -0.79
CA GLY A 33 -4.27 -5.41 -0.85
C GLY A 33 -4.43 -3.91 -1.14
N VAL A 34 -5.30 -3.55 -2.10
CA VAL A 34 -5.60 -2.15 -2.42
C VAL A 34 -6.25 -1.43 -1.25
N ILE A 35 -7.22 -2.05 -0.57
CA ILE A 35 -7.88 -1.45 0.61
C ILE A 35 -6.86 -1.20 1.72
N LEU A 36 -6.00 -2.18 2.02
CA LEU A 36 -4.95 -2.03 3.03
C LEU A 36 -3.93 -0.96 2.65
N TRP A 37 -3.54 -0.89 1.38
CA TRP A 37 -2.62 0.12 0.87
C TRP A 37 -3.20 1.54 0.98
N LEU A 38 -4.46 1.75 0.60
CA LEU A 38 -5.13 3.04 0.75
C LEU A 38 -5.33 3.40 2.22
N GLY A 39 -5.74 2.45 3.06
CA GLY A 39 -5.87 2.64 4.50
C GLY A 39 -4.56 3.07 5.16
N TRP A 40 -3.44 2.45 4.75
CA TRP A 40 -2.11 2.85 5.19
C TRP A 40 -1.78 4.30 4.82
N HIS A 41 -2.00 4.71 3.57
CA HIS A 41 -1.75 6.09 3.13
C HIS A 41 -2.56 7.12 3.93
N LEU A 42 -3.81 6.83 4.28
CA LEU A 42 -4.62 7.72 5.11
C LEU A 42 -4.02 7.90 6.51
N LEU A 43 -3.52 6.82 7.12
CA LEU A 43 -2.86 6.88 8.42
C LEU A 43 -1.53 7.62 8.34
N GLN A 44 -0.74 7.37 7.30
CA GLN A 44 0.53 8.04 7.06
C GLN A 44 0.34 9.56 6.92
N MET A 45 -0.58 10.00 6.06
CA MET A 45 -0.87 11.43 5.88
C MET A 45 -1.34 12.10 7.18
N ARG A 46 -2.13 11.39 7.98
CA ARG A 46 -2.59 11.93 9.27
C ARG A 46 -1.44 12.08 10.27
N ALA A 47 -0.57 11.08 10.36
CA ALA A 47 0.61 11.15 11.23
C ALA A 47 1.57 12.27 10.79
N GLU A 48 1.81 12.41 9.48
CA GLU A 48 2.64 13.47 8.93
C GLU A 48 2.05 14.85 9.23
N ASN A 49 0.75 15.06 9.03
CA ASN A 49 0.10 16.33 9.36
C ASN A 49 0.22 16.71 10.85
N GLU A 50 0.04 15.75 11.76
CA GLU A 50 0.20 16.00 13.21
C GLU A 50 1.64 16.43 13.55
N GLU A 51 2.64 15.86 12.89
CA GLU A 51 4.06 16.25 13.06
C GLU A 51 4.36 17.63 12.44
N TYR A 52 3.86 17.89 11.23
CA TYR A 52 4.01 19.18 10.57
C TYR A 52 3.42 20.33 11.39
N ASP A 53 2.21 20.18 11.93
CA ASP A 53 1.59 21.19 12.79
C ASP A 53 2.44 21.48 14.04
N GLY A 54 3.05 20.45 14.63
CA GLY A 54 3.99 20.58 15.73
C GLY A 54 5.22 21.41 15.37
N ILE A 55 5.84 21.13 14.22
CA ILE A 55 7.00 21.87 13.71
C ILE A 55 6.64 23.33 13.41
N VAL A 56 5.50 23.58 12.75
CA VAL A 56 5.02 24.94 12.47
C VAL A 56 4.79 25.71 13.76
N SER A 57 4.21 25.09 14.79
CA SER A 57 4.01 25.76 16.09
C SER A 57 5.31 26.09 16.82
N GLN A 58 6.39 25.31 16.60
CA GLN A 58 7.66 25.47 17.29
C GLN A 58 8.64 26.39 16.55
N HIS A 59 8.57 26.47 15.23
CA HIS A 59 9.55 27.15 14.38
C HIS A 59 8.95 28.16 13.41
N GLY A 60 7.62 28.19 13.28
CA GLY A 60 6.85 29.14 12.47
C GLY A 60 6.10 30.15 13.34
N ASP A 61 6.72 30.65 14.40
CA ASP A 61 6.16 31.83 15.07
C ASP A 61 6.31 32.99 14.08
N ASP A 62 5.20 33.58 13.65
CA ASP A 62 5.18 34.67 12.66
C ASP A 62 6.12 35.82 13.09
N ALA A 63 6.41 35.93 14.39
CA ALA A 63 7.42 36.80 14.95
C ALA A 63 8.85 36.49 14.47
N SER A 64 9.30 35.22 14.48
CA SER A 64 10.65 34.86 14.04
C SER A 64 10.82 34.92 12.52
N VAL A 65 9.73 34.64 11.77
CA VAL A 65 9.74 34.76 10.31
C VAL A 65 9.73 36.23 9.89
N ASN A 66 8.93 37.10 10.53
CA ASN A 66 8.98 38.54 10.26
C ASN A 66 10.29 39.18 10.71
N GLU A 67 10.86 38.79 11.85
CA GLU A 67 12.16 39.29 12.30
C GLU A 67 13.30 38.90 11.33
N ALA A 68 13.24 37.70 10.75
CA ALA A 68 14.19 37.29 9.71
C ALA A 68 13.99 37.99 8.35
N LEU A 69 12.79 38.52 8.07
CA LEU A 69 12.46 39.26 6.85
C LEU A 69 12.69 40.77 6.98
N GLU A 70 12.57 41.33 8.19
CA GLU A 70 12.78 42.76 8.49
C GLU A 70 14.25 43.09 8.84
N GLY A 71 15.09 42.07 9.04
CA GLY A 71 16.51 42.21 9.40
C GLY A 71 17.50 42.38 8.25
N ASP A 72 17.03 42.49 6.99
CA ASP A 72 17.82 42.78 5.77
C ASP A 72 17.41 44.14 5.17
#